data_AF-A0A1X1HU24-F1
#
_entry.id   AF-A0A1X1HU24-F1
#
_cell.length_a   1.000
_cell.length_b   1.000
_cell.length_c   1.000
_cell.angle_alpha   90.00
_cell.angle_beta   90.00
_cell.angle_gamma   90.00
#
_symmetry.space_group_name_H-M   'P 1'
#
loop_
_entity.id
_entity.type
_entity.pdbx_description
1 polymer ?
#
loop_
_entity_poly.entity_id
_entity_poly.type
_entity_poly.pdbx_seq_one_letter_code
_entity_poly.pdbx_strand_id
1 'polypeptide(L)'
;MILFVYLIVVIVMMSKQEKEGKVVSGWTRFLVYSLLVLSLLSLLASSLAVSLFSLPLLGFLLMAAILEIAYFVRLVIAFGLILLSLTLYLDSQKSQQPTPLSHQLLRFGFHILLMFLMF
;
A
#
# COMPACT_ATOMS: atom_id res chain seq x y z
N MET A 1 6.62 -0.16 -7.27
CA MET A 1 7.68 -1.06 -6.75
C MET A 1 7.99 -0.79 -5.28
N ILE A 2 8.30 0.46 -4.90
CA ILE A 2 8.62 0.82 -3.51
C ILE A 2 7.49 0.47 -2.52
N LEU A 3 6.23 0.77 -2.86
CA LEU A 3 5.08 0.38 -2.03
C LEU A 3 5.01 -1.14 -1.80
N PHE A 4 5.19 -1.94 -2.85
CA PHE A 4 5.13 -3.40 -2.75
C PHE A 4 6.17 -3.92 -1.74
N VAL A 5 7.42 -3.46 -1.89
CA VAL A 5 8.51 -3.80 -0.97
C VAL A 5 8.20 -3.34 0.46
N TYR A 6 7.69 -2.12 0.61
CA TYR A 6 7.26 -1.61 1.91
C TYR A 6 6.22 -2.51 2.58
N LEU A 7 5.20 -2.95 1.84
CA LEU A 7 4.14 -3.82 2.38
C LEU A 7 4.69 -5.19 2.81
N ILE A 8 5.65 -5.76 2.07
CA ILE A 8 6.37 -6.97 2.52
C ILE A 8 7.07 -6.73 3.85
N VAL A 9 7.78 -5.60 4.00
CA VAL A 9 8.42 -5.24 5.27
C VAL A 9 7.39 -5.09 6.39
N VAL A 10 6.24 -4.47 6.12
CA VAL A 10 5.15 -4.33 7.11
C VAL A 10 4.63 -5.71 7.54
N ILE A 11 4.44 -6.65 6.62
CA ILE A 11 4.03 -8.03 6.94
C ILE A 11 5.04 -8.72 7.87
N VAL A 12 6.33 -8.62 7.54
CA VAL A 12 7.41 -9.21 8.37
C VAL A 12 7.41 -8.59 9.76
N MET A 13 7.27 -7.26 9.85
CA MET A 13 7.21 -6.54 11.12
C MET A 13 5.98 -6.93 11.95
N MET A 14 4.81 -7.06 11.33
CA MET A 14 3.60 -7.51 12.02
C MET A 14 3.74 -8.94 12.55
N SER A 15 4.32 -9.84 11.76
CA SER A 15 4.60 -11.23 12.20
C SER A 15 5.55 -11.25 13.39
N LYS A 16 6.58 -10.39 13.39
CA LYS A 16 7.47 -10.23 14.54
C LYS A 16 6.72 -9.67 15.76
N GLN A 17 5.89 -8.65 15.58
CA GLN A 17 5.08 -8.05 16.66
C GLN A 17 4.15 -9.07 17.32
N GLU A 18 3.51 -9.93 16.53
CA GLU A 18 2.65 -11.00 17.04
C GLU A 18 3.43 -12.01 17.89
N LYS A 19 4.66 -12.37 17.47
CA LYS A 19 5.56 -13.24 18.27
C LYS A 19 6.02 -12.58 19.58
N GLU A 20 6.10 -11.25 19.61
CA GLU A 20 6.38 -10.45 20.81
C GLU A 20 5.14 -10.23 21.69
N GLY A 21 3.99 -10.82 21.35
CA GLY A 21 2.74 -10.66 22.10
C GLY A 21 2.03 -9.31 21.88
N LYS A 22 2.45 -8.53 20.88
CA LYS A 22 1.76 -7.28 20.50
C LYS A 22 0.51 -7.60 19.68
N VAL A 23 -0.50 -6.74 19.84
CA VAL A 23 -1.80 -6.92 19.19
C VAL A 23 -1.68 -6.54 17.72
N VAL A 24 -2.15 -7.43 16.85
CA VAL A 24 -2.29 -7.19 15.41
C VAL A 24 -3.72 -7.56 15.02
N SER A 25 -4.54 -6.58 14.66
CA SER A 25 -5.94 -6.84 14.35
C SER A 25 -6.12 -7.49 12.99
N GLY A 26 -7.23 -8.24 12.86
CA GLY A 26 -7.66 -8.80 11.57
C GLY A 26 -7.87 -7.71 10.51
N TRP A 27 -8.34 -6.53 10.90
CA TRP A 27 -8.48 -5.36 10.02
C TRP A 27 -7.13 -4.89 9.45
N THR A 28 -6.10 -4.76 10.30
CA THR A 28 -4.75 -4.41 9.82
C THR A 28 -4.22 -5.46 8.84
N ARG A 29 -4.38 -6.75 9.14
CA ARG A 29 -3.97 -7.83 8.22
C ARG A 29 -4.69 -7.75 6.89
N PHE A 30 -6.02 -7.61 6.93
CA PHE A 30 -6.84 -7.47 5.74
C PHE A 30 -6.39 -6.30 4.87
N LEU A 31 -6.15 -5.13 5.47
CA LEU A 31 -5.67 -3.95 4.74
C LEU A 31 -4.30 -4.19 4.11
N VAL A 32 -3.32 -4.72 4.86
CA VAL A 32 -1.97 -4.96 4.33
C VAL A 32 -1.98 -5.94 3.16
N TYR A 33 -2.71 -7.05 3.26
CA TYR A 33 -2.78 -8.01 2.16
C TYR A 33 -3.56 -7.46 0.96
N SER A 34 -4.64 -6.72 1.19
CA SER A 34 -5.39 -6.07 0.11
C SER A 34 -4.53 -5.04 -0.62
N LEU A 35 -3.79 -4.22 0.13
CA LEU A 35 -2.84 -3.26 -0.42
C LEU A 35 -1.71 -3.95 -1.18
N LEU A 36 -1.24 -5.11 -0.71
CA LEU A 36 -0.20 -5.86 -1.40
C LEU A 36 -0.68 -6.31 -2.78
N VAL A 37 -1.88 -6.89 -2.86
CA VAL A 37 -2.50 -7.30 -4.13
C VAL A 37 -2.74 -6.11 -5.05
N LEU A 38 -3.32 -5.02 -4.54
CA LEU A 38 -3.55 -3.81 -5.34
C LEU A 38 -2.24 -3.19 -5.86
N SER A 39 -1.18 -3.21 -5.05
CA SER A 39 0.14 -2.72 -5.47
C SER A 39 0.74 -3.55 -6.59
N LEU A 40 0.50 -4.86 -6.59
CA LEU A 40 0.91 -5.76 -7.66
C LEU A 40 0.10 -5.51 -8.94
N LEU A 41 -1.23 -5.36 -8.82
CA LEU A 41 -2.10 -5.01 -9.95
C LEU A 41 -1.68 -3.68 -10.59
N SER A 42 -1.35 -2.67 -9.79
CA SER A 42 -0.88 -1.37 -10.30
C SER A 42 0.45 -1.48 -11.06
N LEU A 43 1.37 -2.34 -10.58
CA LEU A 43 2.63 -2.63 -11.27
C LEU A 43 2.39 -3.35 -12.61
N LEU A 44 1.54 -4.37 -12.61
CA LEU A 44 1.17 -5.12 -13.81
C LEU A 44 0.49 -4.23 -14.86
N ALA A 45 -0.44 -3.38 -14.44
CA ALA A 45 -1.11 -2.43 -15.32
C ALA A 45 -0.11 -1.45 -15.96
N SER A 46 0.85 -0.95 -15.17
CA SER A 46 1.89 -0.05 -15.66
C SER A 46 2.81 -0.75 -16.67
N SER A 47 3.21 -2.01 -16.39
CA SER A 47 4.00 -2.81 -17.32
C SER A 47 3.24 -3.12 -18.62
N LEU A 48 1.94 -3.41 -18.51
CA LEU A 48 1.08 -3.66 -19.67
C LEU A 48 0.96 -2.39 -20.53
N ALA A 49 0.70 -1.24 -19.92
CA ALA A 49 0.66 0.04 -20.62
C ALA A 49 1.94 0.32 -21.42
N VAL A 50 3.12 0.07 -20.84
CA VAL A 50 4.41 0.21 -21.53
C VAL A 50 4.53 -0.73 -22.73
N SER A 51 4.09 -2.00 -22.60
CA SER A 51 4.13 -2.96 -23.71
C SER A 51 3.22 -2.59 -24.89
N LEU A 52 2.17 -1.81 -24.63
CA LEU A 52 1.21 -1.37 -25.65
C LEU A 52 1.66 -0.10 -26.39
N PHE A 53 2.67 0.60 -25.89
CA PHE A 53 3.13 1.87 -26.44
C PHE A 53 3.62 1.77 -27.89
N SER A 54 4.20 0.63 -28.28
CA SER A 54 4.72 0.40 -29.63
C SER A 54 3.66 -0.08 -30.64
N LEU A 55 2.42 -0.28 -30.20
CA LEU A 55 1.34 -0.75 -31.06
C LEU A 55 0.64 0.43 -31.78
N PRO A 56 -0.04 0.18 -32.91
CA PRO A 56 -0.79 1.20 -33.66
C PRO A 56 -1.94 1.81 -32.84
N LEU A 57 -2.80 2.61 -33.48
CA LEU A 57 -3.91 3.35 -32.87
C LEU A 57 -4.69 2.61 -31.75
N LEU A 58 -4.95 1.30 -31.92
CA LEU A 58 -5.62 0.48 -30.90
C LEU A 58 -4.82 0.34 -29.59
N GLY A 59 -3.50 0.21 -29.68
CA GLY A 59 -2.60 0.17 -28.52
C GLY A 59 -2.62 1.46 -27.72
N PHE A 60 -2.67 2.61 -28.39
CA PHE A 60 -2.78 3.92 -27.74
C PHE A 60 -4.08 4.08 -26.95
N LEU A 61 -5.22 3.68 -27.54
CA LEU A 61 -6.53 3.72 -26.85
C LEU A 61 -6.56 2.79 -25.64
N LEU A 62 -6.04 1.58 -25.77
CA LEU A 62 -5.99 0.60 -24.68
C LEU A 62 -5.05 1.05 -23.57
N MET A 63 -3.89 1.62 -23.92
CA MET A 63 -2.97 2.22 -22.96
C MET A 63 -3.62 3.33 -22.14
N ALA A 64 -4.36 4.24 -22.79
CA ALA A 64 -5.08 5.32 -22.11
C ALA A 64 -6.08 4.78 -21.07
N ALA A 65 -6.91 3.80 -21.47
CA ALA A 65 -7.86 3.15 -20.57
C ALA A 65 -7.16 2.46 -19.38
N ILE A 66 -6.06 1.74 -19.63
CA ILE A 66 -5.28 1.08 -18.58
C ILE A 66 -4.68 2.09 -17.61
N LEU A 67 -4.15 3.22 -18.10
CA LEU A 67 -3.59 4.26 -17.27
C LEU A 67 -4.65 4.91 -16.37
N GLU A 68 -5.86 5.14 -16.88
CA GLU A 68 -6.98 5.66 -16.09
C GLU A 68 -7.40 4.69 -14.98
N ILE A 69 -7.53 3.40 -15.30
CA ILE A 69 -7.81 2.35 -14.31
C ILE A 69 -6.68 2.26 -13.29
N ALA A 70 -5.43 2.30 -13.73
CA ALA A 70 -4.26 2.27 -12.85
C ALA A 70 -4.21 3.48 -11.91
N TYR A 71 -4.62 4.65 -12.40
CA TYR A 71 -4.76 5.86 -11.59
C TYR A 71 -5.85 5.69 -10.52
N PHE A 72 -7.02 5.15 -10.88
CA PHE A 72 -8.07 4.84 -9.91
C PHE A 72 -7.59 3.84 -8.83
N VAL A 73 -6.88 2.78 -9.24
CA VAL A 73 -6.27 1.83 -8.30
C VAL A 73 -5.30 2.53 -7.35
N ARG A 74 -4.48 3.48 -7.84
CA ARG A 74 -3.56 4.28 -7.01
C ARG A 74 -4.31 5.14 -5.98
N LEU A 75 -5.46 5.71 -6.33
CA LEU A 75 -6.33 6.41 -5.38
C LEU A 75 -6.88 5.48 -4.29
N VAL A 76 -7.35 4.28 -4.65
CA VAL A 76 -7.83 3.29 -3.67
C VAL A 76 -6.69 2.86 -2.73
N ILE A 77 -5.49 2.66 -3.27
CA ILE A 77 -4.31 2.35 -2.45
C ILE A 77 -3.98 3.50 -1.51
N ALA A 78 -3.99 4.74 -1.98
CA ALA A 78 -3.74 5.93 -1.17
C ALA A 78 -4.71 6.01 0.01
N PHE A 79 -6.01 5.81 -0.25
CA PHE A 79 -7.01 5.73 0.82
C PHE A 79 -6.74 4.57 1.78
N GLY A 80 -6.40 3.39 1.27
CA GLY A 80 -6.05 2.25 2.10
C GLY A 80 -4.80 2.45 2.97
N LEU A 81 -3.81 3.23 2.52
CA LEU A 81 -2.63 3.61 3.32
C LEU A 81 -2.99 4.49 4.53
N ILE A 82 -3.98 5.38 4.36
CA ILE A 82 -4.51 6.19 5.47
C ILE A 82 -5.17 5.27 6.49
N LEU A 83 -6.04 4.36 6.03
CA LEU A 83 -6.68 3.37 6.91
C LEU A 83 -5.65 2.48 7.61
N LEU A 84 -4.63 2.01 6.89
CA LEU A 84 -3.57 1.20 7.47
C LEU A 84 -2.80 1.95 8.56
N SER A 85 -2.55 3.24 8.37
CA SER A 85 -1.93 4.09 9.40
C SER A 85 -2.79 4.12 10.66
N LEU A 86 -4.10 4.30 10.49
CA LEU A 86 -5.05 4.34 11.59
C LEU A 86 -5.12 3.00 12.31
N THR A 87 -5.23 1.87 11.59
CA THR A 87 -5.33 0.57 12.24
C THR A 87 -4.04 0.17 12.95
N LEU A 88 -2.87 0.49 12.39
CA LEU A 88 -1.58 0.30 13.07
C LEU A 88 -1.45 1.17 14.33
N TYR A 89 -2.01 2.38 14.30
CA TYR A 89 -2.09 3.23 15.49
C TYR A 89 -2.96 2.58 16.58
N LEU A 90 -4.16 2.14 16.22
CA LEU A 90 -5.11 1.51 17.15
C LEU A 90 -4.57 0.19 17.73
N ASP A 91 -3.94 -0.64 16.90
CA ASP A 91 -3.31 -1.90 17.32
C ASP A 91 -2.16 -1.65 18.31
N SER A 92 -1.38 -0.60 18.07
CA SER A 92 -0.32 -0.17 18.98
C SER A 92 -0.88 0.27 20.33
N GLN A 93 -1.97 1.05 20.37
CA GLN A 93 -2.59 1.49 21.62
C GLN A 93 -3.17 0.34 22.46
N LYS A 94 -3.56 -0.77 21.80
CA LYS A 94 -4.07 -1.98 22.47
C LYS A 94 -2.97 -2.92 22.96
N SER A 95 -1.72 -2.66 22.60
CA SER A 95 -0.57 -3.49 22.98
C SER A 95 -0.03 -3.10 24.36
N GLN A 96 0.56 -4.05 25.09
CA GLN A 96 1.10 -3.81 26.44
C GLN A 96 2.12 -2.66 26.51
N GLN A 97 2.89 -2.48 25.44
CA GLN A 97 3.81 -1.35 25.26
C GLN A 97 3.44 -0.60 23.98
N PRO A 98 2.72 0.52 24.07
CA PRO A 98 2.36 1.31 22.91
C PRO A 98 3.59 1.95 22.27
N THR A 99 3.61 1.96 20.94
CA THR A 99 4.62 2.64 20.15
C THR A 99 4.53 4.16 20.40
N PRO A 100 5.66 4.88 20.56
CA PRO A 100 5.65 6.33 20.74
C PRO A 100 4.93 7.05 19.61
N LEU A 101 4.20 8.11 19.95
CA LEU A 101 3.44 8.92 18.98
C LEU A 101 4.34 9.50 17.87
N SER A 102 5.59 9.85 18.19
CA SER A 102 6.58 10.30 17.20
C SER A 102 6.84 9.26 16.10
N HIS A 103 6.91 7.97 16.45
CA HIS A 103 7.10 6.89 15.48
C HIS A 103 5.84 6.68 14.63
N GLN A 104 4.66 6.89 15.21
CA GLN A 104 3.39 6.78 14.50
C GLN A 104 3.21 7.92 13.50
N LEU A 105 3.56 9.16 13.88
CA LEU A 105 3.57 10.31 12.98
C LEU A 105 4.59 10.14 11.86
N LEU A 106 5.79 9.61 12.17
CA LEU A 106 6.79 9.31 11.15
C LEU A 106 6.27 8.27 10.14
N ARG A 107 5.63 7.20 10.64
CA ARG A 107 5.02 6.17 9.78
C ARG A 107 3.90 6.74 8.92
N PHE A 108 3.04 7.59 9.49
CA PHE A 108 2.00 8.28 8.74
C PHE A 108 2.60 9.20 7.67
N GLY A 109 3.60 10.01 8.02
CA GLY A 109 4.33 10.84 7.05
C GLY A 109 4.98 10.02 5.94
N PHE A 110 5.51 8.84 6.25
CA PHE A 110 6.02 7.92 5.24
C PHE A 110 4.91 7.39 4.32
N HIS A 111 3.71 7.09 4.84
CA HIS A 111 2.56 6.76 4.00
C HIS A 111 2.14 7.94 3.10
N ILE A 112 2.19 9.18 3.59
CA ILE A 112 1.98 10.38 2.76
C ILE A 112 3.01 10.44 1.63
N LEU A 113 4.30 10.24 1.94
CA LEU A 113 5.37 10.19 0.94
C LEU A 113 5.14 9.09 -0.10
N LEU A 114 4.71 7.89 0.33
CA LEU A 114 4.38 6.80 -0.58
C LEU A 114 3.24 7.17 -1.53
N MET A 115 2.23 7.90 -1.05
CA MET A 115 1.17 8.40 -1.91
C MET A 115 1.72 9.34 -2.98
N PHE A 116 2.54 10.33 -2.61
CA PHE A 116 3.15 11.24 -3.59
C PHE A 116 4.00 10.52 -4.64
N LEU A 117 4.77 9.51 -4.23
CA LEU A 117 5.61 8.75 -5.15
C LEU A 117 4.81 7.83 -6.09
N MET A 118 3.55 7.58 -5.74
CA MET A 118 2.64 6.75 -6.53
C MET A 118 1.85 7.52 -7.56
N PHE A 119 1.82 8.84 -7.55
CA PHE A 119 1.15 9.65 -8.57
C PHE A 119 2.16 10.24 -9.53
#